data_AF-A0A352CTK5-F1
#
_entry.id   AF-A0A352CTK5-F1
#
_cell.length_a   1.000
_cell.length_b   1.000
_cell.length_c   1.000
_cell.angle_alpha   90.00
_cell.angle_beta   90.00
_cell.angle_gamma   90.00
#
_symmetry.space_group_name_H-M   'P 1'
#
loop_
_entity.id
_entity.type
_entity.pdbx_description
1 polymer ?
#
loop_
_entity_poly.entity_id
_entity_poly.type
_entity_poly.pdbx_seq_one_letter_code
_entity_poly.pdbx_strand_id
1 'polypeptide(L)' 'PVFAKAEAVMPGFINLTLAPAFVSEYLQDMAEDPEHSVEKTSSPEKIIIDYGGPNVAKPLHVGHLR' A
#
# COMPACT_ATOMS: atom_id res chain seq x y z
N PRO A 1 -21.47 8.06 6.06
CA PRO A 1 -21.26 6.82 6.85
C PRO A 1 -20.27 5.92 6.11
N VAL A 2 -19.39 5.20 6.83
CA VAL A 2 -18.31 4.41 6.20
C VAL A 2 -18.86 3.15 5.51
N PHE A 3 -19.78 2.43 6.16
CA PHE A 3 -20.35 1.19 5.64
C PHE A 3 -21.80 1.39 5.17
N ALA A 4 -22.13 0.85 4.00
CA ALA A 4 -23.51 0.67 3.57
C ALA A 4 -24.14 -0.59 4.18
N LYS A 5 -23.32 -1.58 4.53
CA LYS A 5 -23.78 -2.85 5.10
C LYS A 5 -22.72 -3.46 6.01
N ALA A 6 -23.16 -4.05 7.11
CA ALA A 6 -22.35 -4.92 7.96
C ALA A 6 -23.17 -6.15 8.31
N GLU A 7 -22.67 -7.34 8.00
CA GLU A 7 -23.39 -8.60 8.18
C GLU A 7 -22.53 -9.65 8.84
N ALA A 8 -23.03 -10.24 9.92
CA ALA A 8 -22.48 -11.47 10.46
C ALA A 8 -22.92 -12.66 9.60
N VAL A 9 -21.97 -13.49 9.16
CA VAL A 9 -22.22 -14.70 8.39
C VAL A 9 -21.57 -15.91 9.08
N MET A 10 -22.27 -17.04 9.09
CA MET A 10 -21.78 -18.26 9.72
C MET A 10 -20.44 -18.71 9.12
N PRO A 11 -19.52 -19.30 9.91
CA PRO A 11 -19.63 -19.56 11.35
C PRO A 11 -19.17 -18.40 12.26
N GLY A 12 -18.96 -17.18 11.72
CA GLY A 12 -18.52 -16.03 12.51
C GLY A 12 -17.76 -14.94 11.75
N PHE A 13 -17.85 -14.89 10.42
CA PHE A 13 -17.25 -13.79 9.65
C PHE A 13 -18.16 -12.57 9.68
N ILE A 14 -17.57 -11.39 9.44
CA ILE A 14 -18.31 -10.14 9.26
C ILE A 14 -17.98 -9.60 7.88
N ASN A 15 -18.99 -9.57 7.01
CA ASN A 15 -18.89 -8.92 5.72
C ASN A 15 -19.19 -7.42 5.90
N LEU A 16 -18.25 -6.58 5.47
CA LEU A 16 -18.39 -5.12 5.50
C LEU A 16 -18.44 -4.61 4.07
N THR A 17 -19.54 -3.97 3.70
CA THR A 17 -19.69 -3.30 2.41
C THR A 17 -19.53 -1.80 2.61
N LEU A 18 -18.50 -1.22 1.99
CA LEU A 18 -18.28 0.23 2.02
C LEU A 18 -19.44 0.97 1.33
N ALA A 19 -19.78 2.13 1.88
CA ALA A 19 -20.76 2.99 1.24
C ALA A 19 -20.16 3.59 -0.04
N PRO A 20 -20.87 3.56 -1.18
CA PRO A 20 -20.37 4.16 -2.43
C PRO A 20 -19.99 5.63 -2.26
N ALA A 21 -20.79 6.39 -1.52
CA ALA A 21 -20.51 7.80 -1.23
C ALA A 21 -19.18 7.99 -0.48
N PHE A 22 -18.88 7.14 0.50
CA PHE A 22 -17.61 7.18 1.23
C PHE A 22 -16.42 6.89 0.31
N VAL A 23 -16.55 5.88 -0.57
CA VAL A 23 -15.49 5.56 -1.53
C VAL A 23 -15.28 6.71 -2.52
N SER A 24 -16.35 7.31 -3.02
CA SER A 24 -16.26 8.44 -3.95
C SER A 24 -15.64 9.69 -3.32
N GLU A 25 -15.98 10.00 -2.07
CA GLU A 25 -15.39 11.11 -1.31
C GLU A 25 -13.89 10.86 -1.08
N TYR A 26 -13.53 9.68 -0.57
CA TYR A 26 -12.13 9.31 -0.36
C TYR A 26 -11.27 9.36 -1.64
N LEU A 27 -11.82 8.94 -2.78
CA LEU A 27 -11.12 9.02 -4.06
C LEU A 27 -10.94 10.44 -4.56
N GLN A 28 -11.85 11.36 -4.23
CA GLN A 28 -11.70 12.79 -4.55
C GLN A 28 -10.57 13.38 -3.71
N ASP A 29 -10.58 13.13 -2.40
CA ASP A 29 -9.52 13.59 -1.49
C ASP A 29 -8.14 13.07 -1.92
N MET A 30 -8.06 11.79 -2.31
CA MET A 30 -6.83 11.17 -2.81
C MET A 30 -6.33 11.78 -4.13
N ALA A 31 -7.24 12.20 -5.00
CA ALA A 31 -6.89 12.85 -6.26
C ALA A 31 -6.33 14.26 -6.03
N GLU A 32 -6.75 14.93 -4.96
CA GLU A 32 -6.29 16.27 -4.58
C GLU A 32 -5.01 16.25 -3.71
N ASP A 33 -4.75 15.14 -3.01
CA ASP A 33 -3.55 14.95 -2.20
C ASP A 33 -2.31 14.70 -3.08
N PRO A 34 -1.25 15.54 -2.99
CA PRO A 34 0.01 15.33 -3.71
C PRO A 34 0.71 13.99 -3.43
N GLU A 35 0.46 13.38 -2.27
CA GLU A 35 1.01 12.07 -1.89
C GLU A 35 -0.02 10.94 -2.09
N HIS A 36 -1.15 11.23 -2.74
CA HIS A 36 -2.24 10.27 -3.00
C HIS A 36 -2.70 9.52 -1.75
N SER A 37 -2.83 10.24 -0.63
CA SER A 37 -3.22 9.69 0.67
C SER A 37 -2.30 8.60 1.21
N VAL A 38 -1.05 8.53 0.71
CA VAL A 38 -0.02 7.67 1.31
C VAL A 38 0.51 8.34 2.57
N GLU A 39 0.08 7.83 3.72
CA GLU A 39 0.55 8.31 5.01
C GLU A 39 2.05 8.09 5.18
N LYS A 40 2.78 9.14 5.53
CA LYS A 40 4.18 9.04 5.94
C LYS A 40 4.25 8.56 7.38
N THR A 41 5.15 7.62 7.66
CA THR A 41 5.40 7.17 9.03
C THR A 41 5.78 8.36 9.92
N SER A 42 5.21 8.41 11.12
CA SER A 42 5.56 9.41 12.14
C SER A 42 6.95 9.18 12.73
N SER A 43 7.50 7.96 12.58
CA SER A 43 8.82 7.58 13.08
C SER A 43 9.64 6.98 11.94
N PRO A 44 10.34 7.82 11.15
CA PRO A 44 11.18 7.33 10.06
C PRO A 44 12.40 6.58 10.61
N GLU A 45 12.62 5.39 10.08
CA GLU A 45 13.78 4.57 10.41
C GLU A 45 14.84 4.64 9.30
N LYS A 46 16.11 4.54 9.69
CA LYS A 46 17.20 4.41 8.73
C LYS A 46 17.27 2.97 8.26
N ILE A 47 16.85 2.74 7.02
CA ILE A 47 16.92 1.43 6.36
C ILE A 47 18.12 1.42 5.42
N ILE A 48 19.06 0.49 5.63
CA ILE A 48 20.19 0.27 4.73
C ILE A 48 19.80 -0.80 3.72
N ILE A 49 19.83 -0.44 2.44
CA ILE A 49 19.58 -1.37 1.33
C ILE A 49 20.91 -1.61 0.61
N ASP A 50 21.44 -2.82 0.74
CA ASP A 50 22.56 -3.30 -0.07
C ASP A 50 22.00 -4.14 -1.23
N TYR A 51 22.14 -3.64 -2.46
CA TYR A 51 21.56 -4.26 -3.65
C TYR A 51 22.52 -4.21 -4.85
N GLY A 52 22.34 -5.15 -5.77
CA GLY A 52 23.10 -5.27 -7.01
C GLY A 52 24.43 -6.02 -6.84
N GLY A 53 25.22 -5.67 -5.82
CA GLY A 53 26.46 -6.34 -5.44
C GLY A 53 27.33 -6.90 -6.59
N PRO A 54 27.57 -6.17 -7.70
CA PRO A 54 28.28 -6.74 -8.84
C PRO A 54 29.75 -6.94 -8.51
N ASN A 55 30.34 -8.03 -9.00
CA ASN A 55 31.77 -8.28 -8.83
C ASN A 55 32.59 -7.37 -9.77
N VAL A 56 33.44 -6.50 -9.21
CA VAL A 56 34.25 -5.53 -9.97
C VAL A 56 35.22 -6.19 -10.97
N ALA A 57 35.60 -7.44 -10.73
CA ALA A 57 36.53 -8.20 -11.57
C ALA A 57 35.82 -9.10 -12.60
N LYS A 58 34.48 -9.12 -12.66
CA LYS A 58 33.72 -9.95 -13.60
C LYS A 58 32.61 -9.14 -14.29
N PRO A 59 32.31 -9.42 -15.57
CA PRO A 59 31.18 -8.81 -16.24
C PRO A 59 29.88 -9.05 -15.46
N LEU A 60 29.03 -8.02 -15.42
CA LEU A 60 27.71 -8.08 -14.81
C LEU A 60 26.83 -9.08 -15.60
N HIS A 61 26.25 -10.05 -14.92
CA HIS A 61 25.35 -11.05 -15.54
C HIS A 61 23.92 -10.93 -15.01
N VAL A 62 22.97 -11.59 -15.69
CA VAL A 62 21.52 -11.60 -15.41
C VAL A 62 21.12 -11.94 -13.97
N GLY A 63 22.02 -12.53 -13.19
CA GLY A 63 21.79 -12.81 -11.76
C GLY A 63 21.81 -11.57 -10.88
N HIS A 64 22.33 -10.45 -11.37
CA HIS A 64 22.37 -9.15 -10.66
C HIS A 64 21.27 -8.17 -11.10
N LEU A 65 20.36 -8.58 -12.00
CA LEU A 65 19.34 -7.72 -12.62
C LEU A 65 17.91 -8.10 -12.17
N ARG A 66 17.74 -8.56 -10.92
CA ARG A 66 16.41 -8.92 -10.41
C ARG A 66 15.50 -7.71 -10.21
#